data_AF-A0A6G8U557-F1
#
_entry.id   AF-A0A6G8U557-F1
#
_cell.length_a   1.000
_cell.length_b   1.000
_cell.length_c   1.000
_cell.angle_alpha   90.00
_cell.angle_beta   90.00
_cell.angle_gamma   90.00
#
_symmetry.space_group_name_H-M   'P 1'
#
loop_
_entity.id
_entity.type
_entity.pdbx_description
1 polymer ?
#
loop_
_entity_poly.entity_id
_entity_poly.type
_entity_poly.pdbx_seq_one_letter_code
_entity_poly.pdbx_strand_id
1 'polypeptide(L)' 'MSSRFVRDLISFLIDTLVTGTGRSLLWEMNEREPPEIVALVIGLAFWALLVFLVFALVVGW' A
#
# COMPACT_ATOMS: atom_id res chain seq x y z
N MET A 1 -13.72 -20.62 11.32
CA MET A 1 -12.58 -20.97 10.43
C MET A 1 -12.31 -19.91 9.37
N SER A 2 -13.34 -19.19 8.89
CA SER A 2 -13.19 -18.12 7.87
C SER A 2 -12.40 -16.88 8.34
N SER A 3 -12.48 -16.49 9.61
CA SER A 3 -11.85 -15.25 10.11
C SER A 3 -10.32 -15.26 10.07
N ARG A 4 -9.66 -16.40 10.34
CA ARG A 4 -8.19 -16.52 10.23
C ARG A 4 -7.72 -16.44 8.78
N PHE A 5 -8.43 -17.10 7.88
CA PHE A 5 -8.13 -17.06 6.44
C PHE A 5 -8.27 -15.65 5.86
N VAL A 6 -9.34 -14.92 6.20
CA VAL A 6 -9.52 -13.52 5.78
C VAL A 6 -8.40 -12.64 6.34
N ARG A 7 -7.98 -12.86 7.59
CA ARG A 7 -6.90 -12.09 8.21
C ARG A 7 -5.55 -12.34 7.54
N ASP A 8 -5.23 -13.60 7.24
CA ASP A 8 -4.00 -13.96 6.52
C ASP A 8 -4.01 -13.45 5.08
N LEU A 9 -5.16 -13.52 4.39
CA LEU A 9 -5.32 -12.96 3.06
C LEU A 9 -5.12 -11.45 3.07
N ILE A 10 -5.70 -10.73 4.03
CA ILE A 10 -5.53 -9.29 4.18
C ILE A 10 -4.07 -8.95 4.50
N SER A 11 -3.42 -9.68 5.43
CA SER A 11 -2.01 -9.48 5.73
C SER A 11 -1.13 -9.71 4.50
N PHE A 12 -1.38 -10.77 3.73
CA PHE A 12 -0.66 -11.05 2.48
C PHE A 12 -0.89 -9.95 1.43
N LEU A 13 -2.13 -9.46 1.32
CA LEU A 13 -2.47 -8.35 0.43
C LEU A 13 -1.75 -7.07 0.85
N ILE A 14 -1.71 -6.75 2.13
CA ILE A 14 -0.99 -5.58 2.65
C ILE A 14 0.49 -5.73 2.36
N ASP A 15 1.08 -6.89 2.62
CA ASP A 15 2.51 -7.06 2.43
C ASP A 15 2.91 -7.01 0.94
N THR A 16 2.08 -7.58 0.07
CA THR A 16 2.33 -7.56 -1.37
C THR A 16 2.01 -6.21 -2.02
N LEU A 17 0.85 -5.63 -1.70
CA LEU A 17 0.37 -4.40 -2.34
C LEU A 17 0.88 -3.13 -1.67
N VAL A 18 1.07 -3.10 -0.35
CA VAL A 18 1.56 -1.90 0.33
C VAL A 18 3.08 -1.87 0.28
N THR A 19 3.75 -2.90 0.80
CA THR A 19 5.22 -2.97 0.81
C THR A 19 5.78 -3.06 -0.61
N GLY A 20 5.17 -3.86 -1.48
CA GLY A 20 5.57 -3.99 -2.88
C GLY A 20 5.40 -2.70 -3.69
N THR A 21 4.26 -2.02 -3.59
CA THR A 21 4.06 -0.72 -4.25
C THR A 21 5.01 0.33 -3.70
N GLY A 22 5.23 0.37 -2.38
CA GLY A 22 6.20 1.28 -1.78
C GLY A 22 7.63 1.09 -2.30
N ARG A 23 8.09 -0.16 -2.41
CA ARG A 23 9.40 -0.48 -3.03
C ARG A 23 9.45 -0.08 -4.50
N SER A 24 8.38 -0.33 -5.26
CA SER A 24 8.31 0.04 -6.69
C SER A 24 8.38 1.55 -6.87
N LEU A 25 7.66 2.32 -6.07
CA LEU A 25 7.70 3.78 -6.11
C LEU A 25 9.08 4.33 -5.74
N LEU A 26 9.71 3.76 -4.70
CA LEU A 26 11.06 4.16 -4.29
C LEU A 26 12.12 3.79 -5.35
N TRP A 27 11.93 2.68 -6.05
CA TRP A 27 12.77 2.30 -7.19
C TRP A 27 12.69 3.36 -8.29
N GLU A 28 11.49 3.83 -8.64
CA GLU A 28 11.31 4.92 -9.61
C GLU A 28 11.98 6.23 -9.15
N MET A 29 12.04 6.47 -7.84
CA MET A 29 12.76 7.59 -7.23
C MET A 29 14.28 7.38 -7.14
N ASN A 30 14.81 6.32 -7.76
CA ASN A 30 16.23 5.94 -7.80
C ASN A 30 16.79 5.48 -6.43
N GLU A 31 15.92 5.15 -5.47
CA GLU A 31 16.30 4.45 -4.24
C GLU A 31 16.19 2.94 -4.45
N ARG A 32 17.34 2.29 -4.71
CA ARG A 32 17.41 0.84 -5.00
C ARG A 32 17.36 -0.03 -3.74
N GLU A 33 17.77 0.49 -2.60
CA GLU A 33 17.74 -0.21 -1.30
C GLU A 33 17.05 0.67 -0.25
N PRO A 34 15.76 1.00 -0.43
CA PRO A 34 15.05 1.77 0.55
C PRO A 34 14.86 0.96 1.84
N PRO A 35 15.00 1.58 3.03
CA PRO A 35 14.69 0.91 4.28
C PRO A 35 13.26 0.38 4.26
N GLU A 36 13.04 -0.80 4.83
CA GLU A 36 11.74 -1.49 4.79
C GLU A 36 10.60 -0.64 5.35
N ILE A 37 10.87 0.14 6.40
CA ILE A 37 9.94 1.11 6.99
C ILE A 37 9.55 2.19 5.97
N VAL A 38 10.49 2.68 5.16
CA VAL A 38 10.22 3.73 4.17
C VAL A 38 9.33 3.19 3.06
N ALA A 39 9.59 1.97 2.59
CA ALA A 39 8.72 1.30 1.63
C ALA A 39 7.30 1.12 2.19
N LEU A 40 7.16 0.66 3.43
CA LEU A 40 5.86 0.54 4.08
C LEU A 40 5.12 1.89 4.19
N VAL A 41 5.82 2.94 4.62
CA VAL A 41 5.24 4.28 4.79
C VAL A 41 4.81 4.87 3.45
N ILE A 42 5.65 4.79 2.41
CA ILE A 42 5.36 5.29 1.06
C ILE A 42 4.19 4.52 0.46
N GLY A 43 4.20 3.19 0.56
CA GLY A 43 3.10 2.36 0.12
C GLY A 43 1.78 2.71 0.81
N LEU A 44 1.81 2.89 2.13
CA LEU A 44 0.62 3.21 2.91
C LEU A 44 0.09 4.61 2.55
N ALA A 45 0.98 5.60 2.40
CA ALA A 45 0.61 6.94 1.99
C ALA A 45 -0.02 6.96 0.60
N PHE A 46 0.55 6.20 -0.35
CA PHE A 46 0.00 6.06 -1.70
C PHE A 46 -1.43 5.47 -1.67
N TRP A 47 -1.63 4.37 -0.93
CA TRP A 47 -2.95 3.75 -0.81
C TRP A 47 -3.95 4.64 -0.08
N ALA A 48 -3.53 5.37 0.96
CA ALA A 48 -4.39 6.34 1.65
C ALA A 48 -4.85 7.45 0.70
N LEU A 49 -3.92 8.00 -0.11
CA LEU A 49 -4.25 8.98 -1.14
C LEU A 49 -5.17 8.39 -2.22
N LEU A 50 -4.95 7.15 -2.63
CA LEU A 50 -5.80 6.47 -3.61
C LEU A 50 -7.22 6.27 -3.08
N VAL A 51 -7.37 5.81 -1.84
CA VAL A 51 -8.69 5.70 -1.18
C VAL A 51 -9.33 7.07 -1.05
N PHE A 52 -8.58 8.10 -0.66
CA PHE A 52 -9.07 9.47 -0.59
C PHE A 52 -9.53 9.98 -1.96
N LEU A 53 -8.78 9.71 -3.03
CA LEU A 53 -9.12 10.09 -4.39
C LEU A 53 -10.39 9.38 -4.88
N VAL A 54 -10.49 8.06 -4.65
CA VAL A 54 -11.69 7.27 -4.95
C VAL A 54 -12.88 7.82 -4.18
N PHE A 55 -12.71 8.14 -2.90
CA PHE A 55 -13.76 8.76 -2.08
C PHE A 55 -14.18 10.12 -2.63
N ALA A 56 -13.24 11.00 -2.96
CA ALA A 56 -13.54 12.31 -3.54
C ALA A 56 -14.31 12.19 -4.86
N LEU A 57 -13.90 11.29 -5.75
CA LEU A 57 -14.59 11.00 -7.01
C LEU A 57 -16.01 10.46 -6.80
N VAL A 58 -16.19 9.55 -5.83
CA VAL A 58 -17.52 8.97 -5.51
C VAL A 58 -18.44 10.02 -4.89
N VAL A 59 -17.90 10.89 -4.04
CA VAL A 59 -18.67 11.97 -3.38
C VAL A 59 -18.94 13.14 -4.35
N GLY A 60 -18.26 13.20 -5.50
CA GLY A 60 -18.49 14.21 -6.53
C GLY A 60 -17.96 15.59 -6.16
N TRP A 61 -16.85 15.64 -5.40
CA TRP A 61 -16.10 16.87 -5.16
C TRP A 61 -15.25 17.26 -6.37
#